data_AF-A0A7C4Z7J1-F1
#
_entry.id   AF-A0A7C4Z7J1-F1
#
_cell.length_a   1.000
_cell.length_b   1.000
_cell.length_c   1.000
_cell.angle_alpha   90.00
_cell.angle_beta   90.00
_cell.angle_gamma   90.00
#
_symmetry.space_group_name_H-M   'P 1'
#
loop_
_entity.id
_entity.type
_entity.pdbx_description
1 polymer ?
#
loop_
_entity_poly.entity_id
_entity_poly.type
_entity_poly.pdbx_seq_one_letter_code
_entity_poly.pdbx_strand_id
1 'polypeptide(L)'
;MAARAIARRGISCIVKDFAHAVGAFGVLCVAAGMNFALHPEALAAVIGDELHVTGFVPQDSAPGSVQQPAVVNEDEVRLLAATVFGEARSEGELGMRAVAHVMVNRIGERFGEDLATVILSPRQFSVWNPGDPNRRLVLNLVRDPDRYVTDAAQWEMAQRIAREVLAGQSVDPTEGALFYHTQGVRPSWSRYGHGRRVIGYHIFYADVPDSGMRRTPRVTSVAHIFGRPMSIDTPSTGARGVNAAATPTLNGVPITQVTHAGASN
;
A
#
# COMPACT_ATOMS: atom_id res chain seq x y z
N MET A 1 -48.37 52.09 -4.33
CA MET A 1 -48.12 51.60 -2.97
C MET A 1 -47.36 50.25 -2.95
N ALA A 2 -46.19 50.14 -3.60
CA ALA A 2 -45.40 48.89 -3.59
C ALA A 2 -43.93 49.06 -3.19
N ALA A 3 -43.37 50.28 -3.26
CA ALA A 3 -41.95 50.53 -2.95
C ALA A 3 -41.64 50.62 -1.43
N ARG A 4 -42.64 50.82 -0.56
CA ARG A 4 -42.43 50.96 0.90
C ARG A 4 -42.38 49.63 1.67
N ALA A 5 -42.79 48.51 1.07
CA ALA A 5 -42.85 47.20 1.73
C ALA A 5 -41.56 46.37 1.58
N ILE A 6 -40.78 46.58 0.51
CA ILE A 6 -39.57 45.81 0.22
C ILE A 6 -38.39 46.26 1.10
N ALA A 7 -38.29 47.56 1.41
CA ALA A 7 -37.23 48.09 2.27
C ALA A 7 -37.32 47.62 3.74
N ARG A 8 -38.53 47.37 4.26
CA ARG A 8 -38.72 46.93 5.65
C ARG A 8 -38.34 45.47 5.90
N ARG A 9 -38.41 44.60 4.88
CA ARG A 9 -38.01 43.19 5.00
C ARG A 9 -36.50 42.98 4.97
N GLY A 10 -35.74 43.80 4.22
CA GLY A 10 -34.27 43.68 4.16
C GLY A 10 -33.55 44.10 5.45
N ILE A 11 -34.02 45.18 6.09
CA ILE A 11 -33.39 45.73 7.31
C ILE A 11 -33.59 44.78 8.50
N SER A 12 -34.74 44.11 8.60
CA SER A 12 -35.02 43.20 9.73
C SER A 12 -34.19 41.92 9.72
N CYS A 13 -33.67 41.49 8.55
CA CYS A 13 -32.80 40.32 8.44
C CYS A 13 -31.37 40.66 8.87
N ILE A 14 -30.86 41.82 8.41
CA ILE A 14 -29.51 42.32 8.72
C ILE A 14 -29.33 42.62 10.22
N VAL A 15 -30.34 43.17 10.89
CA VAL A 15 -30.29 43.47 12.33
C VAL A 15 -30.31 42.19 13.19
N LYS A 16 -30.97 41.12 12.73
CA LYS A 16 -30.96 39.83 13.42
C LYS A 16 -29.59 39.15 13.32
N ASP A 17 -28.97 39.18 12.15
CA ASP A 17 -27.65 38.58 11.93
C ASP A 17 -26.54 39.35 12.68
N PHE A 18 -26.65 40.68 12.81
CA PHE A 18 -25.76 41.49 13.64
C PHE A 18 -25.90 41.21 15.14
N ALA A 19 -27.11 40.97 15.64
CA ALA A 19 -27.33 40.64 17.05
C ALA A 19 -26.71 39.29 17.44
N HIS A 20 -26.67 38.31 16.53
CA HIS A 20 -26.00 37.03 16.75
C HIS A 20 -24.46 37.11 16.67
N ALA A 21 -23.91 37.96 15.79
CA ALA A 21 -22.46 38.15 15.67
C ALA A 21 -21.84 38.88 16.88
N VAL A 22 -22.55 39.86 17.46
CA VAL A 22 -22.11 40.55 18.69
C VAL A 22 -22.19 39.62 19.92
N GLY A 23 -23.16 38.69 19.95
CA GLY A 23 -23.28 37.71 21.03
C GLY A 23 -22.10 36.73 21.11
N ALA A 24 -21.64 36.20 19.96
CA ALA A 24 -20.53 35.25 19.94
C ALA A 24 -19.16 35.91 20.22
N PHE A 25 -18.93 37.13 19.73
CA PHE A 25 -17.69 37.87 19.98
C PHE A 25 -17.61 38.39 21.42
N GLY A 26 -18.75 38.83 21.99
CA GLY A 26 -18.83 39.24 23.40
C GLY A 26 -18.55 38.10 24.38
N VAL A 27 -19.07 36.89 24.11
CA VAL A 27 -18.79 35.70 24.94
C VAL A 27 -17.32 35.29 24.86
N LEU A 28 -16.67 35.42 23.70
CA LEU A 28 -15.25 35.13 23.53
C LEU A 28 -14.35 36.15 24.28
N CYS A 29 -14.68 37.44 24.23
CA CYS A 29 -13.93 38.48 24.96
C CYS A 29 -14.11 38.40 26.48
N VAL A 30 -15.30 38.03 26.98
CA VAL A 30 -15.52 37.79 28.41
C VAL A 30 -14.81 36.53 28.90
N ALA A 31 -14.77 35.46 28.08
CA ALA A 31 -14.00 34.25 28.40
C ALA A 31 -12.48 34.52 28.46
N ALA A 32 -11.94 35.33 27.55
CA ALA A 32 -10.54 35.75 27.58
C ALA A 32 -10.21 36.64 28.80
N GLY A 33 -11.13 37.53 29.20
CA GLY A 33 -10.97 38.38 30.38
C GLY A 33 -11.12 37.63 31.72
N MET A 34 -12.02 36.64 31.80
CA MET A 34 -12.17 35.79 32.98
C MET A 34 -10.98 34.83 33.17
N ASN A 35 -10.34 34.37 32.08
CA ASN A 35 -9.09 33.60 32.14
C ASN A 35 -7.93 34.42 32.72
N PHE A 36 -7.94 35.74 32.51
CA PHE A 36 -6.93 36.67 33.03
C PHE A 36 -7.12 37.01 34.52
N ALA A 37 -8.36 36.99 35.02
CA ALA A 37 -8.68 37.32 36.42
C ALA A 37 -8.54 36.14 37.41
N LEU A 38 -8.56 34.90 36.92
CA LEU A 38 -8.44 33.69 37.76
C LEU A 38 -6.98 33.21 37.95
N HIS A 39 -6.02 33.77 37.20
CA HIS A 39 -4.61 33.38 37.25
C HIS A 39 -3.63 34.58 37.18
N PRO A 40 -3.62 35.49 38.18
CA PRO A 40 -2.68 36.62 38.20
C PRO A 40 -1.20 36.18 38.34
N GLU A 41 -0.93 34.91 38.68
CA GLU A 41 0.43 34.39 38.86
C GLU A 41 1.12 34.01 37.53
N ALA A 42 0.37 33.87 36.43
CA ALA A 42 0.90 33.36 35.16
C ALA A 42 1.75 34.37 34.37
N LEU A 43 1.68 35.66 34.69
CA LEU A 43 2.49 36.71 34.06
C LEU A 43 3.77 37.04 34.85
N ALA A 44 3.79 36.79 36.17
CA ALA A 44 4.97 37.01 37.01
C ALA A 44 6.09 35.99 36.73
N ALA A 45 5.75 34.80 36.21
CA ALA A 45 6.70 33.74 35.87
C ALA A 45 7.50 34.00 34.58
N VAL A 46 7.15 35.00 33.78
CA VAL A 46 7.81 35.30 32.49
C VAL A 46 8.80 36.46 32.58
N ILE A 47 8.79 37.25 33.65
CA ILE A 47 9.62 38.47 33.77
C ILE A 47 10.60 38.44 34.97
N GLY A 48 10.49 37.47 35.86
CA GLY A 48 11.43 37.30 36.98
C GLY A 48 12.51 36.27 36.67
N ASP A 49 13.61 36.71 36.10
CA ASP A 49 14.82 35.91 35.88
C ASP A 49 15.45 35.51 37.23
N GLU A 50 15.37 34.23 37.58
CA GLU A 50 16.50 33.47 38.10
C GLU A 50 16.45 32.09 37.45
N LEU A 51 17.36 31.86 36.50
CA LEU A 51 17.70 30.56 35.92
C LEU A 51 18.09 29.54 37.01
N HIS A 52 17.10 28.96 37.69
CA HIS A 52 17.28 27.69 38.36
C HIS A 52 17.10 26.61 37.30
N VAL A 53 18.21 26.28 36.64
CA VAL A 53 18.32 25.06 35.84
C VAL A 53 18.16 23.88 36.81
N THR A 54 16.91 23.47 37.06
CA THR A 54 16.64 22.07 37.36
C THR A 54 17.05 21.31 36.12
N GLY A 55 18.31 20.87 36.11
CA GLY A 55 18.77 19.87 35.18
C GLY A 55 17.81 18.70 35.31
N PHE A 56 16.95 18.54 34.30
CA PHE A 56 16.39 17.23 34.05
C PHE A 56 17.59 16.35 33.80
N VAL A 57 18.01 15.58 34.82
CA VAL A 57 18.98 14.51 34.67
C VAL A 57 18.33 13.55 33.67
N PRO A 58 18.75 13.49 32.41
CA PRO A 58 18.38 12.35 31.59
C PRO A 58 18.98 11.16 32.33
N GLN A 59 18.18 10.13 32.63
CA GLN A 59 18.78 8.85 33.03
C GLN A 59 19.88 8.54 32.04
N ASP A 60 21.09 8.27 32.55
CA ASP A 60 22.29 7.89 31.81
C ASP A 60 21.92 6.96 30.64
N SER A 61 21.66 7.56 29.50
CA SER A 61 21.70 6.91 28.21
C SER A 61 23.14 7.12 27.81
N ALA A 62 23.92 6.05 27.92
CA ALA A 62 25.35 6.02 27.67
C ALA A 62 25.74 6.91 26.47
N PRO A 63 26.87 7.65 26.55
CA PRO A 63 27.37 8.42 25.41
C PRO A 63 27.77 7.43 24.30
N GLY A 64 26.85 7.19 23.36
CA GLY A 64 27.06 6.20 22.30
C GLY A 64 25.86 5.79 21.47
N SER A 65 24.61 6.12 21.83
CA SER A 65 23.46 5.85 20.95
C SER A 65 23.24 7.00 19.98
N VAL A 66 24.13 7.10 18.98
CA VAL A 66 23.70 7.62 17.67
C VAL A 66 22.46 6.81 17.31
N GLN A 67 21.30 7.45 17.11
CA GLN A 67 20.18 6.80 16.44
C GLN A 67 20.68 6.46 15.04
N GLN A 68 21.25 5.26 14.89
CA GLN A 68 21.65 4.71 13.62
C GLN A 68 20.42 4.84 12.72
N PRO A 69 20.53 5.43 11.51
CA PRO A 69 19.41 5.41 10.59
C PRO A 69 18.95 3.96 10.49
N ALA A 70 17.67 3.71 10.75
CA ALA A 70 17.10 2.38 10.62
C ALA A 70 17.53 1.86 9.24
N VAL A 71 18.36 0.82 9.22
CA VAL A 71 18.88 0.26 7.98
C VAL A 71 17.69 -0.42 7.31
N VAL A 72 17.04 0.31 6.41
CA VAL A 72 15.90 -0.21 5.65
C VAL A 72 16.42 -1.26 4.69
N ASN A 73 15.76 -2.41 4.64
CA ASN A 73 16.11 -3.46 3.69
C ASN A 73 15.79 -3.00 2.26
N GLU A 74 16.82 -2.84 1.43
CA GLU A 74 16.67 -2.38 0.03
C GLU A 74 15.82 -3.32 -0.82
N ASP A 75 15.82 -4.63 -0.54
CA ASP A 75 14.99 -5.59 -1.26
C ASP A 75 13.51 -5.38 -0.94
N GLU A 76 13.18 -5.06 0.32
CA GLU A 76 11.82 -4.71 0.74
C GLU A 76 11.38 -3.36 0.18
N VAL A 77 12.27 -2.36 0.16
CA VAL A 77 12.01 -1.06 -0.49
C VAL A 77 11.64 -1.29 -1.95
N ARG A 78 12.43 -2.10 -2.67
CA ARG A 78 12.19 -2.32 -4.09
C ARG A 78 10.92 -3.13 -4.34
N LEU A 79 10.63 -4.12 -3.51
CA LEU A 79 9.39 -4.90 -3.58
C LEU A 79 8.15 -4.03 -3.33
N LEU A 80 8.19 -3.20 -2.28
CA LEU A 80 7.13 -2.26 -1.95
C LEU A 80 6.94 -1.23 -3.06
N ALA A 81 8.02 -0.59 -3.51
CA ALA A 81 7.99 0.41 -4.57
C ALA A 81 7.44 -0.14 -5.89
N ALA A 82 7.88 -1.34 -6.32
CA ALA A 82 7.38 -1.99 -7.54
C ALA A 82 5.88 -2.29 -7.44
N THR A 83 5.42 -2.74 -6.27
CA THR A 83 3.99 -3.02 -6.07
C THR A 83 3.17 -1.74 -6.06
N VAL A 84 3.61 -0.71 -5.33
CA VAL A 84 2.97 0.62 -5.30
C VAL A 84 2.91 1.26 -6.68
N PHE A 85 3.99 1.20 -7.45
CA PHE A 85 4.02 1.68 -8.84
C PHE A 85 3.03 0.91 -9.74
N GLY A 86 2.94 -0.40 -9.55
CA GLY A 86 1.99 -1.24 -10.25
C GLY A 86 0.52 -0.88 -9.94
N GLU A 87 0.22 -0.68 -8.66
CA GLU A 87 -1.15 -0.54 -8.13
C GLU A 87 -1.67 0.91 -8.18
N ALA A 88 -0.81 1.92 -8.04
CA ALA A 88 -1.24 3.28 -7.72
C ALA A 88 -0.47 4.40 -8.44
N ARG A 89 0.33 4.11 -9.48
CA ARG A 89 1.13 5.17 -10.13
C ARG A 89 0.35 6.32 -10.72
N SER A 90 -0.92 6.11 -11.07
CA SER A 90 -1.79 7.14 -11.63
C SER A 90 -2.54 7.95 -10.55
N GLU A 91 -2.33 7.66 -9.27
CA GLU A 91 -3.09 8.24 -8.14
C GLU A 91 -2.38 9.43 -7.48
N GLY A 92 -1.14 9.71 -7.88
CA GLY A 92 -0.27 10.70 -7.24
C GLY A 92 0.27 10.25 -5.88
N GLU A 93 1.00 11.15 -5.22
CA GLU A 93 1.74 10.84 -3.99
C GLU A 93 0.85 10.28 -2.88
N LEU A 94 -0.29 10.92 -2.61
CA LEU A 94 -1.16 10.52 -1.51
C LEU A 94 -1.77 9.12 -1.73
N GLY A 95 -2.13 8.79 -2.97
CA GLY A 95 -2.67 7.48 -3.33
C GLY A 95 -1.63 6.37 -3.29
N MET A 96 -0.42 6.63 -3.81
CA MET A 96 0.71 5.71 -3.67
C MET A 96 1.06 5.44 -2.20
N ARG A 97 1.11 6.48 -1.38
CA ARG A 97 1.38 6.38 0.07
C ARG A 97 0.29 5.59 0.78
N ALA A 98 -0.97 5.82 0.44
CA ALA A 98 -2.09 5.06 1.00
C ALA A 98 -1.98 3.55 0.70
N VAL A 99 -1.67 3.17 -0.54
CA VAL A 99 -1.48 1.77 -0.92
C VAL A 99 -0.26 1.14 -0.24
N ALA A 100 0.84 1.90 -0.09
CA ALA A 100 2.02 1.44 0.63
C ALA A 100 1.71 1.13 2.11
N HIS A 101 0.94 1.99 2.78
CA HIS A 101 0.51 1.75 4.17
C HIS A 101 -0.39 0.54 4.29
N VAL A 102 -1.31 0.27 3.36
CA VAL A 102 -2.11 -0.96 3.39
C VAL A 102 -1.22 -2.22 3.40
N MET A 103 -0.12 -2.22 2.64
CA MET A 103 0.81 -3.37 2.62
C MET A 103 1.50 -3.57 3.97
N VAL A 104 1.93 -2.48 4.61
CA VAL A 104 2.59 -2.56 5.93
C VAL A 104 1.60 -2.86 7.06
N ASN A 105 0.40 -2.26 7.04
CA ASN A 105 -0.68 -2.52 8.00
C ASN A 105 -1.14 -3.98 8.02
N ARG A 106 -0.95 -4.69 6.90
CA ARG A 106 -1.29 -6.11 6.76
C ARG A 106 -0.26 -7.05 7.38
N ILE A 107 0.93 -6.58 7.75
CA ILE A 107 1.94 -7.43 8.40
C ILE A 107 1.39 -7.88 9.77
N GLY A 108 1.28 -9.18 9.95
CA GLY A 108 0.71 -9.83 11.12
C GLY A 108 -0.04 -11.11 10.77
N GLU A 109 -0.72 -11.68 11.76
CA GLU A 109 -1.29 -13.04 11.70
C GLU A 109 -2.28 -13.27 10.55
N ARG A 110 -3.03 -12.23 10.15
CA ARG A 110 -4.14 -12.36 9.18
C ARG A 110 -3.68 -12.45 7.73
N PHE A 111 -2.66 -11.70 7.33
CA PHE A 111 -2.26 -11.58 5.92
C PHE A 111 -0.84 -12.07 5.65
N GLY A 112 0.06 -12.04 6.64
CA GLY A 112 1.42 -12.54 6.51
C GLY A 112 2.36 -11.95 7.55
N GLU A 113 3.29 -12.76 8.04
CA GLU A 113 4.30 -12.39 9.06
C GLU A 113 5.32 -11.35 8.56
N ASP A 114 5.44 -11.18 7.24
CA ASP A 114 6.39 -10.27 6.61
C ASP A 114 5.79 -9.62 5.35
N LEU A 115 6.43 -8.53 4.92
CA LEU A 115 5.98 -7.70 3.80
C LEU A 115 5.89 -8.51 2.50
N ALA A 116 6.83 -9.40 2.27
CA ALA A 116 6.88 -10.19 1.05
C ALA A 116 5.75 -11.24 1.01
N THR A 117 5.44 -11.88 2.13
CA THR A 117 4.31 -12.79 2.28
C THR A 117 3.00 -12.05 2.02
N VAL A 118 2.84 -10.82 2.54
CA VAL A 118 1.68 -9.98 2.27
C VAL A 118 1.55 -9.65 0.78
N ILE A 119 2.63 -9.15 0.16
CA ILE A 119 2.62 -8.66 -1.23
C ILE A 119 2.47 -9.80 -2.25
N LEU A 120 3.17 -10.90 -2.02
CA LEU A 120 3.29 -12.00 -2.99
C LEU A 120 2.22 -13.08 -2.79
N SER A 121 1.43 -12.99 -1.73
CA SER A 121 0.31 -13.90 -1.51
C SER A 121 -0.67 -13.85 -2.70
N PRO A 122 -1.14 -15.01 -3.18
CA PRO A 122 -2.01 -15.07 -4.35
C PRO A 122 -3.23 -14.15 -4.22
N ARG A 123 -3.48 -13.36 -5.26
CA ARG A 123 -4.65 -12.47 -5.38
C ARG A 123 -4.74 -11.35 -4.32
N GLN A 124 -3.66 -11.05 -3.57
CA GLN A 124 -3.63 -9.88 -2.69
C GLN A 124 -3.41 -8.57 -3.46
N PHE A 125 -2.53 -8.62 -4.48
CA PHE A 125 -2.22 -7.51 -5.37
C PHE A 125 -2.21 -8.05 -6.81
N SER A 126 -2.96 -7.41 -7.71
CA SER A 126 -3.27 -8.03 -9.01
C SER A 126 -2.03 -8.14 -9.88
N VAL A 127 -1.13 -7.15 -9.76
CA VAL A 127 0.11 -7.02 -10.50
C VAL A 127 1.04 -8.22 -10.37
N TRP A 128 0.92 -9.06 -9.34
CA TRP A 128 1.74 -10.26 -9.19
C TRP A 128 1.11 -11.53 -9.79
N ASN A 129 -0.17 -11.51 -10.15
CA ASN A 129 -0.91 -12.68 -10.60
C ASN A 129 -0.66 -13.02 -12.07
N PRO A 130 -0.63 -14.32 -12.44
CA PRO A 130 -0.56 -14.74 -13.84
C PRO A 130 -1.67 -14.09 -14.68
N GLY A 131 -1.30 -13.57 -15.85
CA GLY A 131 -2.23 -12.92 -16.79
C GLY A 131 -2.46 -11.43 -16.57
N ASP A 132 -1.97 -10.83 -15.46
CA ASP A 132 -2.02 -9.39 -15.28
C ASP A 132 -1.03 -8.69 -16.26
N PRO A 133 -1.46 -7.66 -17.01
CA PRO A 133 -0.62 -6.98 -17.98
C PRO A 133 0.60 -6.28 -17.35
N ASN A 134 0.50 -5.86 -16.08
CA ASN A 134 1.60 -5.20 -15.37
C ASN A 134 2.58 -6.19 -14.73
N ARG A 135 2.30 -7.51 -14.75
CA ARG A 135 3.14 -8.49 -14.05
C ARG A 135 4.59 -8.50 -14.51
N ARG A 136 4.80 -8.45 -15.83
CA ARG A 136 6.17 -8.41 -16.37
C ARG A 136 6.89 -7.14 -15.96
N LEU A 137 6.18 -6.01 -15.90
CA LEU A 137 6.74 -4.72 -15.48
C LEU A 137 7.21 -4.77 -14.02
N VAL A 138 6.35 -5.20 -13.09
CA VAL A 138 6.73 -5.23 -11.66
C VAL A 138 7.84 -6.24 -11.37
N LEU A 139 7.85 -7.41 -12.02
CA LEU A 139 8.95 -8.38 -11.93
C LEU A 139 10.28 -7.79 -12.40
N ASN A 140 10.24 -7.00 -13.46
CA ASN A 140 11.42 -6.36 -14.02
C ASN A 140 11.91 -5.22 -13.12
N LEU A 141 11.01 -4.40 -12.58
CA LEU A 141 11.35 -3.32 -11.64
C LEU A 141 11.99 -3.84 -10.34
N VAL A 142 11.56 -5.01 -9.86
CA VAL A 142 12.19 -5.65 -8.69
C VAL A 142 13.60 -6.19 -9.00
N ARG A 143 13.89 -6.55 -10.25
CA ARG A 143 15.19 -7.11 -10.64
C ARG A 143 16.20 -6.03 -11.03
N ASP A 144 15.77 -5.09 -11.87
CA ASP A 144 16.65 -4.13 -12.55
C ASP A 144 15.84 -2.86 -12.91
N PRO A 145 15.51 -2.01 -11.92
CA PRO A 145 14.63 -0.87 -12.15
C PRO A 145 15.21 0.14 -13.16
N ASP A 146 16.53 0.34 -13.16
CA ASP A 146 17.22 1.30 -14.04
C ASP A 146 16.99 1.00 -15.52
N ARG A 147 16.84 -0.29 -15.86
CA ARG A 147 16.61 -0.74 -17.23
C ARG A 147 15.16 -0.69 -17.67
N TYR A 148 14.22 -0.87 -16.74
CA TYR A 148 12.81 -1.16 -17.07
C TYR A 148 11.82 -0.10 -16.62
N VAL A 149 12.27 0.94 -15.93
CA VAL A 149 11.42 2.08 -15.56
C VAL A 149 10.83 2.76 -16.79
N THR A 150 9.49 2.84 -16.86
CA THR A 150 8.79 3.50 -17.97
C THR A 150 8.41 4.95 -17.65
N ASP A 151 8.33 5.29 -16.37
CA ASP A 151 8.04 6.63 -15.87
C ASP A 151 8.95 6.89 -14.67
N ALA A 152 10.05 7.60 -14.91
CA ALA A 152 11.08 7.85 -13.91
C ALA A 152 10.55 8.65 -12.72
N ALA A 153 9.71 9.66 -12.96
CA ALA A 153 9.19 10.52 -11.90
C ALA A 153 8.25 9.75 -10.96
N GLN A 154 7.34 8.93 -11.51
CA GLN A 154 6.47 8.10 -10.70
C GLN A 154 7.24 6.98 -9.98
N TRP A 155 8.31 6.47 -10.60
CA TRP A 155 9.15 5.46 -9.97
C TRP A 155 9.98 6.00 -8.81
N GLU A 156 10.62 7.16 -8.98
CA GLU A 156 11.32 7.87 -7.89
C GLU A 156 10.38 8.18 -6.73
N MET A 157 9.15 8.61 -7.03
CA MET A 157 8.13 8.83 -6.01
C MET A 157 7.76 7.54 -5.27
N ALA A 158 7.54 6.43 -5.99
CA ALA A 158 7.24 5.14 -5.37
C ALA A 158 8.38 4.64 -4.47
N GLN A 159 9.64 4.78 -4.92
CA GLN A 159 10.82 4.43 -4.11
C GLN A 159 10.95 5.28 -2.85
N ARG A 160 10.77 6.61 -2.98
CA ARG A 160 10.81 7.53 -1.85
C ARG A 160 9.73 7.19 -0.82
N ILE A 161 8.48 7.01 -1.26
CA ILE A 161 7.35 6.62 -0.40
C ILE A 161 7.65 5.29 0.30
N ALA A 162 8.14 4.28 -0.43
CA ALA A 162 8.47 2.99 0.16
C ALA A 162 9.51 3.11 1.28
N ARG A 163 10.58 3.89 1.07
CA ARG A 163 11.61 4.15 2.10
C ARG A 163 11.01 4.85 3.32
N GLU A 164 10.25 5.92 3.12
CA GLU A 164 9.65 6.69 4.21
C GLU A 164 8.68 5.84 5.03
N VAL A 165 7.88 4.99 4.37
CA VAL A 165 6.95 4.08 5.05
C VAL A 165 7.69 3.02 5.86
N LEU A 166 8.67 2.34 5.27
CA LEU A 166 9.44 1.29 5.96
C LEU A 166 10.35 1.83 7.06
N ALA A 167 10.82 3.08 6.93
CA ALA A 167 11.58 3.77 7.97
C ALA A 167 10.70 4.31 9.11
N GLY A 168 9.37 4.17 9.04
CA GLY A 168 8.44 4.74 10.02
C GLY A 168 8.37 6.27 9.99
N GLN A 169 8.80 6.89 8.89
CA GLN A 169 8.84 8.35 8.70
C GLN A 169 7.58 8.88 8.00
N SER A 170 6.73 8.00 7.49
CA SER A 170 5.46 8.37 6.86
C SER A 170 4.29 8.28 7.84
N VAL A 171 3.45 9.32 7.84
CA VAL A 171 2.09 9.23 8.41
C VAL A 171 1.19 8.42 7.49
N ASP A 172 0.34 7.55 8.05
CA ASP A 172 -0.65 6.77 7.30
C ASP A 172 -1.89 7.62 6.95
N PRO A 173 -2.12 7.98 5.68
CA PRO A 173 -3.29 8.77 5.30
C PRO A 173 -4.61 7.98 5.35
N THR A 174 -4.53 6.64 5.47
CA THR A 174 -5.68 5.72 5.46
C THR A 174 -6.25 5.45 6.84
N GLU A 175 -5.53 5.82 7.91
CA GLU A 175 -5.87 5.51 9.31
C GLU A 175 -5.98 4.00 9.57
N GLY A 176 -5.01 3.22 9.10
CA GLY A 176 -4.93 1.78 9.38
C GLY A 176 -5.74 0.92 8.41
N ALA A 177 -5.94 1.35 7.16
CA ALA A 177 -6.72 0.56 6.21
C ALA A 177 -6.06 -0.79 5.91
N LEU A 178 -6.87 -1.84 5.86
CA LEU A 178 -6.48 -3.20 5.50
C LEU A 178 -7.02 -3.64 4.14
N PHE A 179 -8.03 -2.94 3.60
CA PHE A 179 -8.65 -3.28 2.32
C PHE A 179 -8.83 -2.05 1.46
N TYR A 180 -8.72 -2.21 0.15
CA TYR A 180 -9.10 -1.17 -0.79
C TYR A 180 -9.61 -1.74 -2.11
N HIS A 181 -10.30 -0.91 -2.87
CA HIS A 181 -10.62 -1.17 -4.28
C HIS A 181 -10.74 0.16 -5.04
N THR A 182 -10.63 0.10 -6.37
CA THR A 182 -10.89 1.28 -7.22
C THR A 182 -12.39 1.55 -7.30
N GLN A 183 -12.79 2.79 -7.54
CA GLN A 183 -14.20 3.14 -7.76
C GLN A 183 -14.82 2.45 -8.99
N GLY A 184 -13.99 1.96 -9.91
CA GLY A 184 -14.41 1.24 -11.13
C GLY A 184 -14.92 -0.18 -10.90
N VAL A 185 -14.72 -0.74 -9.69
CA VAL A 185 -15.18 -2.09 -9.35
C VAL A 185 -15.98 -2.08 -8.04
N ARG A 186 -16.84 -3.08 -7.86
CA ARG A 186 -17.67 -3.25 -6.66
C ARG A 186 -17.55 -4.66 -6.11
N PRO A 187 -16.49 -4.97 -5.36
CA PRO A 187 -16.32 -6.31 -4.82
C PRO A 187 -17.39 -6.61 -3.77
N SER A 188 -17.84 -7.87 -3.70
CA SER A 188 -18.93 -8.28 -2.81
C SER A 188 -18.67 -7.98 -1.34
N TRP A 189 -17.41 -8.03 -0.92
CA TRP A 189 -16.98 -7.78 0.45
C TRP A 189 -17.10 -6.30 0.87
N SER A 190 -17.09 -5.35 -0.08
CA SER A 190 -17.09 -3.91 0.21
C SER A 190 -18.34 -3.42 0.96
N ARG A 191 -19.45 -4.16 0.86
CA ARG A 191 -20.69 -3.88 1.60
C ARG A 191 -20.60 -4.11 3.10
N TYR A 192 -19.59 -4.87 3.55
CA TYR A 192 -19.33 -5.16 4.95
C TYR A 192 -18.15 -4.37 5.51
N GLY A 193 -17.47 -3.57 4.69
CA GLY A 193 -16.28 -2.83 5.12
C GLY A 193 -16.62 -1.69 6.08
N HIS A 194 -15.76 -1.52 7.09
CA HIS A 194 -15.80 -0.45 8.08
C HIS A 194 -14.67 0.57 7.85
N GLY A 195 -14.80 1.76 8.44
CA GLY A 195 -13.78 2.81 8.33
C GLY A 195 -13.52 3.26 6.89
N ARG A 196 -14.61 3.48 6.13
CA ARG A 196 -14.52 3.84 4.71
C ARG A 196 -13.86 5.20 4.52
N ARG A 197 -12.82 5.28 3.68
CA ARG A 197 -12.14 6.51 3.27
C ARG A 197 -11.90 6.52 1.76
N VAL A 198 -11.90 7.71 1.14
CA VAL A 198 -11.63 7.86 -0.29
C VAL A 198 -10.37 8.70 -0.47
N ILE A 199 -9.41 8.17 -1.23
CA ILE A 199 -8.16 8.86 -1.59
C ILE A 199 -7.94 8.59 -3.07
N GLY A 200 -7.90 9.65 -3.89
CA GLY A 200 -7.85 9.51 -5.35
C GLY A 200 -9.04 8.71 -5.88
N TYR A 201 -8.76 7.73 -6.75
CA TYR A 201 -9.73 6.81 -7.32
C TYR A 201 -9.94 5.54 -6.49
N HIS A 202 -9.36 5.47 -5.30
CA HIS A 202 -9.45 4.32 -4.40
C HIS A 202 -10.38 4.57 -3.21
N ILE A 203 -11.05 3.50 -2.77
CA ILE A 203 -11.85 3.43 -1.56
C ILE A 203 -11.18 2.46 -0.61
N PHE A 204 -10.78 2.94 0.56
CA PHE A 204 -10.07 2.22 1.61
C PHE A 204 -11.02 1.88 2.76
N TYR A 205 -10.74 0.80 3.47
CA TYR A 205 -11.50 0.30 4.61
C TYR A 205 -10.54 -0.17 5.72
N ALA A 206 -10.79 0.28 6.95
CA ALA A 206 -10.07 -0.15 8.16
C ALA A 206 -10.15 -1.67 8.33
N ASP A 207 -11.34 -2.23 8.20
CA ASP A 207 -11.54 -3.68 8.28
C ASP A 207 -12.73 -4.13 7.45
N VAL A 208 -12.73 -5.40 7.09
CA VAL A 208 -13.84 -6.14 6.51
C VAL A 208 -13.99 -7.41 7.33
N PRO A 209 -15.12 -7.56 8.07
CA PRO A 209 -15.36 -8.75 8.88
C PRO A 209 -15.23 -10.00 8.01
N ASP A 210 -14.43 -10.96 8.46
CA ASP A 210 -14.33 -12.23 7.76
C ASP A 210 -15.67 -12.94 7.87
N SER A 211 -16.28 -13.28 6.73
CA SER A 211 -17.50 -14.08 6.69
C SER A 211 -17.26 -15.55 7.09
N GLY A 212 -16.10 -15.86 7.70
CA GLY A 212 -15.67 -17.19 8.11
C GLY A 212 -15.11 -18.06 6.97
N MET A 213 -14.70 -17.45 5.85
CA MET A 213 -14.52 -18.19 4.59
C MET A 213 -13.10 -18.15 4.00
N ARG A 214 -12.15 -17.41 4.59
CA ARG A 214 -10.75 -17.37 4.10
C ARG A 214 -9.79 -17.95 5.13
N ARG A 215 -9.14 -19.06 4.78
CA ARG A 215 -7.95 -19.54 5.49
C ARG A 215 -6.77 -18.60 5.17
N THR A 216 -5.98 -18.26 6.17
CA THR A 216 -4.77 -17.44 6.04
C THR A 216 -3.82 -18.00 4.96
N PRO A 217 -3.18 -17.16 4.13
CA PRO A 217 -2.20 -17.64 3.14
C PRO A 217 -1.00 -18.31 3.81
N ARG A 218 -0.42 -19.34 3.18
CA ARG A 218 0.87 -19.91 3.61
C ARG A 218 2.00 -18.93 3.29
N VAL A 219 2.95 -18.81 4.23
CA VAL A 219 4.21 -18.06 4.09
C VAL A 219 4.87 -18.34 2.73
N THR A 220 5.24 -17.28 2.00
CA THR A 220 5.92 -17.39 0.69
C THR A 220 7.36 -16.91 0.84
N SER A 221 8.34 -17.78 0.56
CA SER A 221 9.76 -17.43 0.71
C SER A 221 10.21 -16.41 -0.34
N VAL A 222 10.76 -15.29 0.14
CA VAL A 222 11.28 -14.14 -0.64
C VAL A 222 12.46 -14.53 -1.56
N ALA A 223 13.29 -15.48 -1.12
CA ALA A 223 14.53 -15.88 -1.81
C ALA A 223 14.29 -16.41 -3.23
N HIS A 224 13.07 -16.87 -3.55
CA HIS A 224 12.73 -17.38 -4.88
C HIS A 224 12.63 -16.29 -5.96
N ILE A 225 12.27 -15.05 -5.58
CA ILE A 225 12.08 -13.96 -6.55
C ILE A 225 13.41 -13.29 -6.90
N PHE A 226 14.25 -13.04 -5.88
CA PHE A 226 15.54 -12.37 -6.04
C PHE A 226 16.67 -13.33 -6.48
N GLY A 227 16.52 -14.65 -6.27
CA GLY A 227 17.63 -15.61 -6.38
C GLY A 227 17.69 -16.56 -7.58
N ARG A 228 16.78 -16.51 -8.57
CA ARG A 228 16.89 -17.36 -9.79
C ARG A 228 17.04 -16.56 -11.08
N PRO A 229 18.06 -16.84 -11.91
CA PRO A 229 17.96 -16.58 -13.35
C PRO A 229 16.82 -17.45 -13.89
N MET A 230 15.84 -16.86 -14.57
CA MET A 230 14.83 -17.63 -15.27
C MET A 230 15.55 -18.50 -16.31
N SER A 231 15.45 -19.82 -16.18
CA SER A 231 15.63 -20.70 -17.33
C SER A 231 14.66 -20.23 -18.39
N ILE A 232 15.17 -19.74 -19.53
CA ILE A 232 14.35 -19.54 -20.71
C ILE A 232 13.75 -20.90 -21.01
N ASP A 233 12.42 -21.01 -20.93
CA ASP A 233 11.71 -22.18 -21.43
C ASP A 233 12.07 -22.32 -22.91
N THR A 234 13.01 -23.23 -23.19
CA THR A 234 13.15 -23.81 -24.53
C THR A 234 11.78 -24.34 -24.90
N PRO A 235 11.21 -23.99 -26.07
CA PRO A 235 9.90 -24.50 -26.45
C PRO A 235 9.95 -26.01 -26.38
N SER A 236 9.05 -26.60 -25.60
CA SER A 236 8.87 -28.05 -25.54
C SER A 236 8.43 -28.51 -26.93
N THR A 237 9.39 -28.88 -27.77
CA THR A 237 9.14 -29.65 -28.97
C THR A 237 8.39 -30.91 -28.53
N GLY A 238 7.13 -30.99 -28.95
CA GLY A 238 6.22 -32.04 -28.55
C GLY A 238 6.76 -33.42 -28.90
N ALA A 239 7.20 -34.16 -27.89
CA ALA A 239 7.25 -35.61 -27.96
C ALA A 239 5.82 -36.12 -27.75
N ARG A 240 5.09 -36.20 -28.87
CA ARG A 240 3.82 -36.90 -29.01
C ARG A 240 4.06 -38.35 -28.60
N GLY A 241 3.61 -38.72 -27.39
CA GLY A 241 3.55 -40.11 -26.96
C GLY A 241 2.65 -40.88 -27.91
N VAL A 242 3.26 -41.66 -28.81
CA VAL A 242 2.56 -42.70 -29.55
C VAL A 242 2.42 -43.90 -28.64
N ASN A 243 1.17 -44.28 -28.40
CA ASN A 243 0.78 -45.47 -27.66
C ASN A 243 1.52 -46.69 -28.21
N ALA A 244 2.15 -47.44 -27.32
CA ALA A 244 2.65 -48.78 -27.57
C ALA A 244 1.46 -49.70 -27.91
N ALA A 245 1.22 -49.88 -29.20
CA ALA A 245 0.31 -50.90 -29.71
C ALA A 245 1.04 -52.25 -29.67
N ALA A 246 0.48 -53.16 -28.88
CA ALA A 246 0.87 -54.54 -28.79
C ALA A 246 0.87 -55.23 -30.17
N THR A 247 1.94 -55.95 -30.48
CA THR A 247 2.01 -56.89 -31.59
C THR A 247 1.19 -58.13 -31.25
N PRO A 248 0.16 -58.51 -32.03
CA PRO A 248 -0.50 -59.79 -31.84
C PRO A 248 0.39 -60.91 -32.41
N THR A 249 0.97 -61.71 -31.53
CA THR A 249 1.60 -62.99 -31.87
C THR A 249 0.55 -64.08 -32.01
N LEU A 250 0.49 -64.74 -33.17
CA LEU A 250 -0.17 -66.03 -33.35
C LEU A 250 0.94 -67.04 -33.69
N ASN A 251 1.17 -68.04 -32.82
CA ASN A 251 2.08 -69.18 -33.02
C ASN A 251 3.59 -68.90 -33.20
N GLY A 252 4.17 -67.99 -32.41
CA GLY A 252 5.53 -68.16 -31.89
C GLY A 252 6.75 -68.18 -32.84
N VAL A 253 6.69 -67.64 -34.06
CA VAL A 253 7.87 -67.53 -34.95
C VAL A 253 7.99 -66.11 -35.54
N PRO A 254 9.15 -65.44 -35.44
CA PRO A 254 9.38 -64.16 -36.12
C PRO A 254 9.60 -64.36 -37.63
N ILE A 255 8.82 -63.66 -38.46
CA ILE A 255 9.01 -63.64 -39.92
C ILE A 255 10.17 -62.70 -40.27
N THR A 256 11.30 -63.28 -40.65
CA THR A 256 12.41 -62.59 -41.32
C THR A 256 11.99 -62.29 -42.76
N GLN A 257 11.76 -61.02 -43.10
CA GLN A 257 11.57 -60.61 -44.50
C GLN A 257 12.95 -60.49 -45.17
N VAL A 258 13.18 -61.43 -46.08
CA VAL A 258 14.25 -61.47 -47.08
C VAL A 258 14.14 -60.24 -47.99
N THR A 259 15.23 -59.50 -48.17
CA THR A 259 15.39 -58.62 -49.34
C THR A 259 16.64 -59.01 -50.10
N HIS A 260 16.44 -59.15 -51.41
CA HIS A 260 17.38 -59.64 -52.40
C HIS A 260 18.47 -58.61 -52.74
N ALA A 261 19.62 -59.19 -53.11
CA ALA A 261 20.79 -58.66 -53.79
C ALA A 261 20.60 -57.49 -54.78
N GLY A 262 21.66 -56.66 -54.85
CA GLY A 262 21.96 -55.78 -55.98
C GLY A 262 23.36 -55.17 -55.84
N ALA A 263 24.35 -55.80 -56.47
CA ALA A 263 25.77 -55.47 -56.46
C ALA A 263 26.12 -54.17 -57.21
N SER A 264 27.22 -53.52 -56.82
CA SER A 264 28.21 -52.90 -57.73
C SER A 264 29.51 -52.54 -56.97
N ASN A 265 30.60 -53.12 -57.49
CA ASN A 265 32.04 -52.99 -57.17
C ASN A 265 32.60 -53.56 -55.87
#